data_AF-M0CP35-F1
#
_entry.id   AF-M0CP35-F1
#
_cell.length_a   1.000
_cell.length_b   1.000
_cell.length_c   1.000
_cell.angle_alpha   90.00
_cell.angle_beta   90.00
_cell.angle_gamma   90.00
#
_symmetry.space_group_name_H-M   'P 1'
#
loop_
_entity.id
_entity.type
_entity.pdbx_description
1 polymer ?
#
loop_
_entity_poly.entity_id
_entity_poly.type
_entity_poly.pdbx_seq_one_letter_code
_entity_poly.pdbx_strand_id
1 'polypeptide(L)'
;MATNNETSSFEDFPEPETSDDDGGSDWIDLEPGDEVTGRITGFSPNAGRNGVVEIDGRPTYITAGIRRQLIAELVEGSQMALRVSEEEESFEDDDGEEVTYNPKEARFRR
;
A
#
# COMPACT_ATOMS: atom_id res chain seq x y z
N MET A 1 6.30 21.85 28.27
CA MET A 1 6.68 20.72 27.39
C MET A 1 6.11 19.45 27.98
N ALA A 2 5.24 18.79 27.22
CA ALA A 2 5.12 17.32 27.09
C ALA A 2 4.06 17.09 26.01
N THR A 3 4.48 16.52 24.88
CA THR A 3 3.65 16.22 23.71
C THR A 3 2.80 14.98 24.01
N ASN A 4 1.46 15.09 23.97
CA ASN A 4 0.59 13.93 23.93
C ASN A 4 0.77 13.24 22.58
N ASN A 5 1.73 12.32 22.52
CA ASN A 5 1.86 11.38 21.42
C ASN A 5 1.01 10.16 21.80
N GLU A 6 -0.31 10.30 21.67
CA GLU A 6 -1.26 9.18 21.83
C GLU A 6 -1.12 8.28 20.60
N THR A 7 -0.15 7.37 20.65
CA THR A 7 -0.08 6.25 19.72
C THR A 7 -1.07 5.20 20.21
N SER A 8 -2.18 4.98 19.49
CA SER A 8 -3.15 3.93 19.81
C SER A 8 -2.45 2.58 20.01
N SER A 9 -2.85 1.87 21.07
CA SER A 9 -2.25 0.60 21.49
C SER A 9 -3.04 -0.59 20.94
N PHE A 10 -2.40 -1.75 20.93
CA PHE A 10 -2.89 -3.03 20.41
C PHE A 10 -4.21 -3.52 21.08
N GLU A 11 -4.51 -3.07 22.31
CA GLU A 11 -5.73 -3.42 23.07
C GLU A 11 -6.98 -2.60 22.68
N ASP A 12 -6.83 -1.61 21.79
CA ASP A 12 -7.95 -0.87 21.18
C ASP A 12 -8.61 -1.66 20.03
N PHE A 13 -8.05 -2.83 19.71
CA PHE A 13 -8.43 -3.70 18.60
C PHE A 13 -8.72 -5.12 19.13
N PRO A 14 -9.89 -5.70 18.85
CA PRO A 14 -10.23 -7.05 19.31
C PRO A 14 -9.38 -8.14 18.64
N GLU A 15 -9.28 -9.27 19.34
CA GLU A 15 -8.55 -10.46 18.91
C GLU A 15 -9.30 -11.16 17.77
N PRO A 16 -8.60 -11.66 16.72
CA PRO A 16 -9.26 -12.36 15.63
C PRO A 16 -9.75 -13.74 16.09
N GLU A 17 -11.03 -14.03 15.90
CA GLU A 17 -11.57 -15.39 16.05
C GLU A 17 -11.03 -16.27 14.93
N THR A 18 -10.28 -17.32 15.29
CA THR A 18 -9.87 -18.37 14.34
C THR A 18 -11.03 -19.33 14.12
N SER A 19 -11.69 -19.22 12.98
CA SER A 19 -12.58 -20.26 12.46
C SER A 19 -11.77 -21.29 11.68
N ASP A 20 -11.67 -22.50 12.23
CA ASP A 20 -11.30 -23.71 11.49
C ASP A 20 -12.45 -24.08 10.53
N ASP A 21 -12.32 -23.78 9.22
CA ASP A 21 -13.19 -24.41 8.19
C ASP A 21 -12.46 -24.58 6.84
N ASP A 22 -12.10 -25.85 6.59
CA ASP A 22 -12.17 -26.62 5.34
C ASP A 22 -12.19 -25.87 3.97
N GLY A 23 -11.07 -25.97 3.23
CA GLY A 23 -11.07 -25.98 1.75
C GLY A 23 -11.25 -24.65 1.00
N GLY A 24 -11.37 -23.51 1.69
CA GLY A 24 -11.47 -22.17 1.11
C GLY A 24 -10.13 -21.56 0.71
N SER A 25 -10.14 -20.64 -0.26
CA SER A 25 -8.95 -19.84 -0.59
C SER A 25 -8.52 -19.06 0.66
N ASP A 26 -7.22 -19.00 0.96
CA ASP A 26 -6.60 -18.34 2.15
C ASP A 26 -6.96 -16.85 2.35
N TRP A 27 -7.77 -16.30 1.45
CA TRP A 27 -8.24 -14.94 1.43
C TRP A 27 -9.14 -14.63 2.63
N ILE A 28 -9.04 -13.39 3.10
CA ILE A 28 -9.98 -12.84 4.06
C ILE A 28 -11.20 -12.36 3.26
N ASP A 29 -12.32 -13.06 3.41
CA ASP A 29 -13.63 -12.67 2.92
C ASP A 29 -14.43 -12.13 4.10
N LEU A 30 -14.74 -10.84 4.09
CA LEU A 30 -15.43 -10.16 5.19
C LEU A 30 -16.91 -9.98 4.84
N GLU A 31 -17.76 -10.47 5.71
CA GLU A 31 -19.20 -10.20 5.71
C GLU A 31 -19.54 -8.96 6.55
N PRO A 32 -20.74 -8.37 6.39
CA PRO A 32 -21.15 -7.22 7.18
C PRO A 32 -21.15 -7.52 8.70
N GLY A 33 -20.28 -6.83 9.43
CA GLY A 33 -20.10 -7.02 10.87
C GLY A 33 -18.81 -7.75 11.24
N ASP A 34 -18.14 -8.35 10.26
CA ASP A 34 -16.83 -8.97 10.47
C ASP A 34 -15.75 -7.92 10.70
N GLU A 35 -14.77 -8.28 11.52
CA GLU A 35 -13.59 -7.49 11.76
C GLU A 35 -12.34 -8.35 11.57
N VAL A 36 -11.29 -7.75 11.03
CA VAL A 36 -9.97 -8.36 10.94
C VAL A 36 -8.91 -7.36 11.37
N THR A 37 -8.02 -7.81 12.24
CA THR A 37 -6.90 -7.04 12.77
C THR A 37 -5.64 -7.88 12.62
N GLY A 38 -4.50 -7.23 12.42
CA GLY A 38 -3.24 -7.94 12.19
C GLY A 38 -2.17 -7.05 11.56
N ARG A 39 -1.01 -7.65 11.24
CA ARG A 39 0.11 -6.93 10.63
C ARG A 39 -0.03 -6.93 9.12
N ILE A 40 0.17 -5.76 8.50
CA ILE A 40 0.34 -5.70 7.03
C ILE A 40 1.64 -6.39 6.63
N THR A 41 1.54 -7.47 5.86
CA THR A 41 2.70 -8.25 5.36
C THR A 41 2.96 -8.03 3.87
N GLY A 42 1.97 -7.53 3.13
CA GLY A 42 2.04 -7.32 1.70
C GLY A 42 1.05 -6.25 1.24
N PHE A 43 1.41 -5.50 0.19
CA PHE A 43 0.55 -4.49 -0.40
C PHE A 43 0.74 -4.43 -1.92
N SER A 44 -0.33 -4.70 -2.65
CA SER A 44 -0.39 -4.65 -4.12
C SER A 44 -1.43 -3.61 -4.57
N PRO A 45 -1.08 -2.32 -4.70
CA PRO A 45 -2.04 -1.22 -4.95
C PRO A 45 -2.78 -1.32 -6.29
N ASN A 46 -2.20 -2.05 -7.24
CA ASN A 46 -2.69 -2.20 -8.61
C ASN A 46 -3.35 -3.57 -8.87
N ALA A 47 -3.44 -4.44 -7.86
CA ALA A 47 -4.11 -5.74 -8.00
C ALA A 47 -5.65 -5.55 -8.02
N GLY A 48 -6.32 -6.22 -8.94
CA GLY A 48 -7.77 -6.08 -9.12
C GLY A 48 -8.19 -4.64 -9.43
N ARG A 49 -9.38 -4.23 -8.98
CA ARG A 49 -9.91 -2.88 -9.26
C ARG A 49 -9.32 -1.80 -8.36
N ASN A 50 -9.06 -2.15 -7.09
CA ASN A 50 -8.81 -1.18 -6.03
C ASN A 50 -7.57 -1.50 -5.18
N GLY A 51 -6.86 -2.59 -5.46
CA GLY A 51 -5.73 -3.06 -4.68
C GLY A 51 -6.05 -4.27 -3.80
N VAL A 52 -4.99 -4.91 -3.33
CA VAL A 52 -5.00 -6.01 -2.36
C VAL A 52 -4.00 -5.69 -1.24
N VAL A 53 -4.38 -5.97 0.00
CA VAL A 53 -3.48 -5.95 1.16
C VAL A 53 -3.43 -7.34 1.78
N GLU A 54 -2.30 -7.73 2.34
CA GLU A 54 -2.18 -8.95 3.13
C GLU A 54 -2.08 -8.60 4.60
N ILE A 55 -2.92 -9.23 5.43
CA ILE A 55 -2.93 -9.10 6.89
C ILE A 55 -2.52 -10.45 7.46
N ASP A 56 -1.40 -10.48 8.18
CA ASP A 56 -0.76 -11.69 8.71
C ASP A 56 -0.59 -12.80 7.65
N GLY A 57 -0.25 -12.40 6.42
CA GLY A 57 -0.04 -13.29 5.29
C GLY A 57 -1.30 -13.63 4.48
N ARG A 58 -2.49 -13.23 4.95
CA ARG A 58 -3.77 -13.53 4.30
C ARG A 58 -4.24 -12.36 3.44
N PRO A 59 -4.46 -12.54 2.12
CA PRO A 59 -4.83 -11.45 1.22
C PRO A 59 -6.31 -11.04 1.33
N THR A 60 -6.61 -9.77 1.11
CA THR A 60 -7.97 -9.25 0.98
C THR A 60 -8.06 -8.08 0.00
N TYR A 61 -9.22 -7.95 -0.66
CA TYR A 61 -9.48 -6.79 -1.52
C TYR A 61 -9.83 -5.56 -0.69
N ILE A 62 -9.29 -4.42 -1.07
CA ILE A 62 -9.58 -3.15 -0.42
C ILE A 62 -10.41 -2.24 -1.32
N THR A 63 -11.03 -1.22 -0.74
CA THR A 63 -11.70 -0.18 -1.52
C THR A 63 -10.71 0.88 -2.00
N ALA A 64 -11.07 1.66 -3.01
CA ALA A 64 -10.24 2.78 -3.48
C ALA A 64 -9.98 3.83 -2.38
N GLY A 65 -10.88 3.96 -1.38
CA GLY A 65 -10.68 4.82 -0.23
C GLY A 65 -9.55 4.32 0.66
N ILE A 66 -9.63 3.05 1.08
CA ILE A 66 -8.61 2.37 1.89
C ILE A 66 -7.26 2.41 1.19
N ARG A 67 -7.20 2.14 -0.13
CA ARG A 67 -5.94 2.22 -0.89
C ARG A 67 -5.27 3.59 -0.76
N ARG A 68 -6.02 4.68 -0.89
CA ARG A 68 -5.47 6.04 -0.81
C ARG A 68 -4.97 6.35 0.60
N GLN A 69 -5.73 5.97 1.62
CA GLN A 69 -5.34 6.14 3.03
C GLN A 69 -4.08 5.35 3.35
N LEU A 70 -3.99 4.09 2.92
CA LEU A 70 -2.81 3.27 3.15
C LEU A 70 -1.56 3.84 2.47
N ILE A 71 -1.68 4.29 1.22
CA ILE A 71 -0.56 4.94 0.53
C ILE A 71 -0.16 6.22 1.27
N ALA A 72 -1.12 7.04 1.71
CA ALA A 72 -0.86 8.25 2.48
C ALA A 72 -0.10 7.92 3.76
N GLU A 73 -0.55 6.97 4.59
CA GLU A 73 0.13 6.55 5.82
C GLU A 73 1.56 6.02 5.58
N LEU A 74 1.81 5.43 4.42
CA LEU A 74 3.14 4.93 4.05
C LEU A 74 4.10 6.04 3.62
N VAL A 75 3.61 7.15 3.05
CA VAL A 75 4.47 8.17 2.40
C VAL A 75 4.38 9.55 3.03
N GLU A 76 3.26 9.93 3.65
CA GLU A 76 3.07 11.22 4.29
C GLU A 76 4.06 11.40 5.45
N GLY A 77 4.61 12.61 5.56
CA GLY A 77 5.69 12.92 6.48
C GLY A 77 7.09 12.51 6.01
N SER A 78 7.21 11.69 4.96
CA SER A 78 8.53 11.36 4.38
C SER A 78 9.09 12.52 3.56
N GLN A 79 10.41 12.69 3.59
CA GLN A 79 11.11 13.64 2.73
C GLN A 79 11.40 12.99 1.37
N MET A 80 11.05 13.70 0.28
CA MET A 80 11.38 13.31 -1.09
C MET A 80 12.32 14.35 -1.70
N ALA A 81 13.45 13.90 -2.22
CA ALA A 81 14.29 14.67 -3.14
C ALA A 81 14.02 14.19 -4.57
N LEU A 82 13.76 15.13 -5.48
CA LEU A 82 13.48 14.85 -6.88
C LEU A 82 14.43 15.69 -7.74
N ARG A 83 15.06 15.08 -8.75
CA ARG A 83 15.85 15.79 -9.76
C ARG A 83 15.52 15.29 -11.16
N VAL A 84 15.78 16.16 -12.14
CA VAL A 84 15.78 15.85 -13.57
C VAL A 84 17.23 15.82 -14.00
N SER A 85 17.64 14.80 -14.76
CA SER A 85 18.99 14.71 -15.32
C SER A 85 19.23 15.81 -16.36
N GLU A 86 20.46 16.29 -16.48
CA GLU A 86 20.87 17.17 -17.60
C GLU A 86 21.13 16.35 -18.87
N GLU A 87 21.39 15.05 -18.72
CA GLU A 87 21.57 14.11 -19.83
C GLU A 87 20.22 13.67 -20.39
N GLU A 88 20.15 13.53 -21.71
CA GLU A 88 18.96 13.05 -22.43
C GLU A 88 19.07 11.54 -22.66
N GLU A 89 17.94 10.86 -22.56
CA GLU A 89 17.76 9.46 -22.99
C GLU A 89 16.67 9.42 -24.07
N SER A 90 16.69 8.38 -24.90
CA SER A 90 15.65 8.15 -25.90
C SER A 90 15.16 6.70 -25.91
N PHE A 91 13.90 6.54 -26.29
CA PHE A 91 13.28 5.24 -26.59
C PHE A 91 12.36 5.37 -27.81
N GLU A 92 12.10 4.26 -28.49
CA GLU A 92 11.11 4.19 -29.58
C GLU A 92 9.74 3.87 -28.98
N ASP A 93 8.73 4.68 -29.31
CA ASP A 93 7.35 4.44 -28.87
C ASP A 93 6.62 3.39 -29.73
N ASP A 94 5.36 3.11 -29.40
CA ASP A 94 4.55 2.10 -30.12
C ASP A 94 4.27 2.45 -31.58
N ASP A 95 4.46 3.72 -31.99
CA ASP A 95 4.27 4.21 -33.36
C ASP A 95 5.60 4.24 -34.15
N GLY A 96 6.73 3.87 -33.53
CA GLY A 96 8.05 3.87 -34.13
C GLY A 96 8.73 5.24 -34.13
N GLU A 97 8.22 6.21 -33.35
CA GLU A 97 8.82 7.54 -33.22
C GLU A 97 9.87 7.55 -32.09
N GLU A 98 11.02 8.19 -32.34
CA GLU A 98 12.04 8.37 -31.31
C GLU A 98 11.63 9.48 -30.34
N VAL A 99 11.41 9.13 -29.08
CA VAL A 99 11.06 10.06 -28.01
C VAL A 99 12.28 10.34 -27.15
N THR A 100 12.78 11.58 -27.17
CA THR A 100 13.88 12.05 -26.32
C THR A 100 13.34 12.71 -25.05
N TYR A 101 13.93 12.42 -23.90
CA TYR A 101 13.52 12.97 -22.61
C TYR A 101 14.70 13.08 -21.63
N ASN A 102 14.58 13.93 -20.62
CA ASN A 102 15.51 13.93 -19.48
C ASN A 102 14.98 13.03 -18.35
N PRO A 103 15.71 11.98 -17.94
CA PRO A 103 15.30 11.08 -16.87
C PRO A 103 15.06 11.80 -15.54
N LYS A 104 14.11 11.28 -14.74
CA LYS A 104 13.83 11.75 -13.38
C LYS A 104 14.32 10.75 -12.36
N GLU A 105 14.97 11.24 -11.31
CA GLU A 105 15.42 10.44 -10.18
C GLU A 105 14.78 10.94 -8.89
N ALA A 106 14.29 10.00 -8.07
CA ALA A 106 13.74 10.28 -6.76
C ALA A 106 14.56 9.57 -5.66
N ARG A 107 14.74 10.24 -4.53
CA ARG A 107 15.30 9.66 -3.30
C ARG A 107 14.38 9.97 -2.14
N PHE A 108 14.23 9.00 -1.24
CA PHE A 108 13.29 9.07 -0.12
C PHE A 108 14.04 8.93 1.21
N ARG A 109 13.61 9.68 2.22
CA ARG A 109 14.07 9.58 3.60
C ARG A 109 12.86 9.65 4.52
N ARG A 110 12.80 8.75 5.51
CA ARG A 110 11.81 8.75 6.58
C ARG A 110 12.43 9.28 7.87
#